data_AF-A0A3D9HVV7-F1
#
_entry.id   AF-A0A3D9HVV7-F1
#
_cell.length_a   1.000
_cell.length_b   1.000
_cell.length_c   1.000
_cell.angle_alpha   90.00
_cell.angle_beta   90.00
_cell.angle_gamma   90.00
#
_symmetry.space_group_name_H-M   'P 1'
#
loop_
_entity.id
_entity.type
_entity.pdbx_description
1 polymer ?
#
loop_
_entity_poly.entity_id
_entity_poly.type
_entity_poly.pdbx_seq_one_letter_code
_entity_poly.pdbx_strand_id
1 'polypeptide(L)'
;MSKIIKGKVVVADDEMFSQSIIVRQVKEIGAELILRAADGRECVQLLENDFNNEVSLILLDINMPKMNGLQVLKMVRTGAIECERDIPVIMLTGNTDRELVSAAMALDADSFLAKPVSKASLANRIHALSEEMRTIKPADDYLSVDIGSALRLKTGNKEDKPVTGKVIKDDESVKKGRRYPRSDVPIGSIVSEPIYTSTGQVLIGEGVVINARLKRKLEELATVGENIGFIWVEED
;
A
#
# COMPACT_ATOMS: atom_id res chain seq x y z
N MET A 1 20.90 17.66 -6.29
CA MET A 1 21.18 17.50 -4.85
C MET A 1 20.44 16.28 -4.37
N SER A 2 21.11 15.30 -3.76
CA SER A 2 20.44 14.15 -3.13
C SER A 2 19.59 14.66 -1.98
N LYS A 3 18.27 14.51 -2.08
CA LYS A 3 17.38 14.76 -0.93
C LYS A 3 17.74 13.75 0.14
N ILE A 4 18.28 14.23 1.26
CA ILE A 4 18.54 13.42 2.45
C ILE A 4 17.20 12.91 2.97
N ILE A 5 17.11 11.61 3.22
CA ILE A 5 15.95 11.04 3.90
C ILE A 5 16.15 11.38 5.39
N LYS A 6 15.32 12.28 5.92
CA LYS A 6 15.36 12.67 7.32
C LYS A 6 14.69 11.60 8.17
N GLY A 7 15.40 11.05 9.15
CA GLY A 7 14.89 10.02 10.05
C GLY A 7 15.43 8.62 9.76
N LYS A 8 14.86 7.63 10.44
CA LYS A 8 15.22 6.21 10.32
C LYS A 8 14.42 5.57 9.19
N VAL A 9 15.08 4.78 8.35
CA VAL A 9 14.42 3.92 7.37
C VAL A 9 14.43 2.49 7.88
N VAL A 10 13.27 1.85 7.95
CA VAL A 10 13.16 0.41 8.25
C VAL A 10 13.12 -0.35 6.93
N VAL A 11 13.95 -1.38 6.79
CA VAL A 11 13.92 -2.33 5.66
C VAL A 11 13.61 -3.71 6.21
N ALA A 12 12.40 -4.18 5.96
CA ALA A 12 11.90 -5.48 6.37
C ALA A 12 11.78 -6.41 5.16
N ASP A 13 12.64 -7.41 5.07
CA ASP A 13 12.74 -8.39 3.98
C ASP A 13 13.48 -9.61 4.53
N ASP A 14 12.91 -10.81 4.39
CA ASP A 14 13.47 -12.05 4.93
C ASP A 14 14.61 -12.59 4.07
N GLU A 15 14.66 -12.19 2.80
CA GLU A 15 15.73 -12.56 1.89
C GLU A 15 16.93 -11.62 2.08
N MET A 16 17.91 -12.05 2.87
CA MET A 16 19.11 -11.26 3.23
C MET A 16 19.84 -10.61 2.04
N PHE A 17 19.85 -11.27 0.88
CA PHE A 17 20.48 -10.74 -0.34
C PHE A 17 19.68 -9.56 -0.92
N SER A 18 18.37 -9.73 -1.11
CA SER A 18 17.44 -8.65 -1.48
C SER A 18 17.52 -7.48 -0.50
N GLN A 19 17.41 -7.77 0.81
CA GLN A 19 17.51 -6.77 1.88
C GLN A 19 18.81 -5.96 1.79
N SER A 20 19.95 -6.62 1.56
CA SER A 20 21.26 -5.97 1.47
C SER A 20 21.37 -5.05 0.26
N ILE A 21 20.79 -5.43 -0.87
CA ILE A 21 20.71 -4.58 -2.07
C ILE A 21 19.86 -3.33 -1.77
N ILE A 22 18.69 -3.51 -1.18
CA ILE A 22 17.78 -2.41 -0.85
C ILE A 22 18.46 -1.44 0.12
N VAL A 23 19.05 -1.95 1.21
CA VAL A 23 19.78 -1.12 2.19
C VAL A 23 20.89 -0.32 1.52
N ARG A 24 21.67 -0.94 0.62
CA ARG A 24 22.68 -0.22 -0.17
C ARG A 24 22.06 0.89 -1.01
N GLN A 25 20.97 0.61 -1.72
CA GLN A 25 20.29 1.60 -2.56
C GLN A 25 19.75 2.78 -1.74
N VAL A 26 19.10 2.53 -0.60
CA VAL A 26 18.58 3.59 0.30
C VAL A 26 19.73 4.43 0.85
N LYS A 27 20.85 3.80 1.25
CA LYS A 27 22.06 4.53 1.67
C LYS A 27 22.61 5.43 0.57
N GLU A 28 22.68 4.92 -0.66
CA GLU A 28 23.12 5.71 -1.82
C GLU A 28 22.12 6.81 -2.24
N ILE A 29 20.86 6.72 -1.85
CA ILE A 29 19.83 7.77 -2.05
C ILE A 29 20.00 8.88 -1.00
N GLY A 30 20.48 8.55 0.20
CA GLY A 30 20.80 9.51 1.24
C GLY A 30 20.15 9.24 2.61
N ALA A 31 19.75 8.00 2.92
CA ALA A 31 19.42 7.64 4.30
C ALA A 31 20.69 7.40 5.12
N GLU A 32 20.73 8.01 6.30
CA GLU A 32 21.86 7.86 7.25
C GLU A 32 21.61 6.73 8.25
N LEU A 33 20.37 6.59 8.73
CA LEU A 33 19.97 5.59 9.72
C LEU A 33 19.06 4.56 9.06
N ILE A 34 19.53 3.32 8.99
CA ILE A 34 18.80 2.21 8.38
C ILE A 34 18.71 1.06 9.37
N LEU A 35 17.49 0.71 9.75
CA LEU A 35 17.18 -0.44 10.58
C LEU A 35 16.76 -1.60 9.68
N ARG A 36 17.14 -2.84 10.04
CA ARG A 36 16.86 -4.03 9.25
C ARG A 36 16.04 -5.02 10.06
N ALA A 37 15.03 -5.60 9.45
CA ALA A 37 14.21 -6.67 10.02
C ALA A 37 14.17 -7.86 9.07
N ALA A 38 14.43 -9.06 9.58
CA ALA A 38 14.35 -10.30 8.81
C ALA A 38 12.93 -10.89 8.75
N ASP A 39 11.98 -10.34 9.50
CA ASP A 39 10.57 -10.70 9.44
C ASP A 39 9.66 -9.61 10.00
N GLY A 40 8.34 -9.82 9.94
CA GLY A 40 7.37 -8.85 10.44
C GLY A 40 7.41 -8.62 11.95
N ARG A 41 7.82 -9.60 12.75
CA ARG A 41 7.92 -9.44 14.21
C ARG A 41 9.08 -8.53 14.58
N GLU A 42 10.24 -8.74 13.95
CA GLU A 42 11.38 -7.85 14.11
C GLU A 42 11.03 -6.43 13.64
N CYS A 43 10.28 -6.30 12.54
CA CYS A 43 9.81 -5.00 12.06
C CYS A 43 8.94 -4.28 13.10
N VAL A 44 7.93 -4.97 13.66
CA VAL A 44 7.10 -4.43 14.74
C VAL A 44 7.94 -4.02 15.94
N GLN A 45 8.86 -4.87 16.38
CA GLN A 45 9.73 -4.56 17.52
C GLN A 45 10.60 -3.32 17.28
N LEU A 46 11.10 -3.11 16.06
CA LEU A 46 11.86 -1.89 15.73
C LEU A 46 10.99 -0.64 15.78
N LEU A 47 9.72 -0.74 15.35
CA LEU A 47 8.78 0.38 15.37
C LEU A 47 8.36 0.74 16.80
N GLU A 48 8.04 -0.25 17.64
CA GLU A 48 7.65 -0.02 19.04
C GLU A 48 8.81 0.53 19.90
N ASN A 49 10.05 0.20 19.55
CA ASN A 49 11.23 0.75 20.22
C ASN A 49 11.65 2.14 19.71
N ASP A 50 10.95 2.70 18.72
CA ASP A 50 11.21 4.04 18.20
C ASP A 50 10.49 5.12 19.00
N PHE A 51 10.82 5.25 20.29
CA PHE A 51 10.15 6.15 21.23
C PHE A 51 10.12 7.64 20.85
N ASN A 52 10.97 8.06 19.91
CA ASN A 52 11.05 9.45 19.43
C ASN A 52 10.29 9.67 18.11
N ASN A 53 9.61 8.67 17.56
CA ASN A 53 8.91 8.72 16.27
C ASN A 53 9.80 9.25 15.13
N GLU A 54 11.04 8.75 15.08
CA GLU A 54 12.04 9.13 14.08
C GLU A 54 11.99 8.27 12.82
N VAL A 55 11.27 7.14 12.83
CA VAL A 55 11.05 6.31 11.65
C VAL A 55 10.21 7.09 10.64
N SER A 56 10.84 7.37 9.49
CA SER A 56 10.28 8.23 8.45
C SER A 56 9.85 7.45 7.20
N LEU A 57 10.18 6.17 7.10
CA LEU A 57 9.88 5.32 5.96
C LEU A 57 10.04 3.85 6.33
N ILE A 58 9.10 3.01 5.88
CA ILE A 58 9.18 1.56 5.95
C ILE A 58 9.19 0.99 4.53
N LEU A 59 10.23 0.22 4.19
CA LEU A 59 10.27 -0.65 3.03
C LEU A 59 9.92 -2.06 3.51
N LEU A 60 8.78 -2.59 3.07
CA LEU A 60 8.15 -3.75 3.70
C LEU A 60 7.86 -4.84 2.68
N ASP A 61 8.56 -5.96 2.76
CA ASP A 61 8.20 -7.14 2.00
C ASP A 61 6.83 -7.66 2.42
N ILE A 62 6.00 -7.99 1.44
CA ILE A 62 4.73 -8.67 1.66
C ILE A 62 4.99 -10.05 2.25
N ASN A 63 5.96 -10.79 1.72
CA ASN A 63 6.12 -12.22 1.99
C ASN A 63 7.25 -12.50 2.97
N MET A 64 6.94 -12.43 4.26
CA MET A 64 7.89 -12.77 5.32
C MET A 64 7.37 -13.93 6.17
N PRO A 65 8.25 -14.78 6.71
CA PRO A 65 7.89 -15.83 7.66
C PRO A 65 7.45 -15.21 9.00
N LYS A 66 6.78 -16.01 9.84
CA LYS A 66 6.26 -15.65 11.18
C LYS A 66 5.16 -14.57 11.21
N MET A 67 5.38 -13.45 10.54
CA MET A 67 4.44 -12.35 10.36
C MET A 67 4.72 -11.69 9.00
N ASN A 68 3.69 -11.59 8.17
CA ASN A 68 3.80 -11.04 6.82
C ASN A 68 3.66 -9.50 6.82
N GLY A 69 4.03 -8.86 5.71
CA GLY A 69 3.98 -7.41 5.58
C GLY A 69 2.58 -6.82 5.68
N LEU A 70 1.53 -7.53 5.27
CA LEU A 70 0.14 -7.05 5.43
C LEU A 70 -0.27 -6.94 6.89
N GLN A 71 0.16 -7.90 7.72
CA GLN A 71 -0.09 -7.89 9.15
C GLN A 71 0.61 -6.70 9.80
N VAL A 72 1.88 -6.46 9.46
CA VAL A 72 2.65 -5.29 9.95
C VAL A 72 1.95 -3.99 9.54
N LEU A 73 1.62 -3.83 8.25
CA LEU A 73 0.93 -2.63 7.75
C LEU A 73 -0.41 -2.40 8.47
N LYS A 74 -1.19 -3.47 8.67
CA LYS A 74 -2.47 -3.37 9.39
C LYS A 74 -2.26 -2.94 10.85
N MET A 75 -1.26 -3.48 11.54
CA MET A 75 -0.95 -3.10 12.92
C MET A 75 -0.55 -1.62 13.03
N VAL A 76 0.32 -1.14 12.12
CA VAL A 76 0.71 0.28 12.03
C VAL A 76 -0.53 1.15 11.82
N ARG A 77 -1.36 0.85 10.81
CA ARG A 77 -2.49 1.71 10.43
C ARG A 77 -3.63 1.70 11.43
N THR A 78 -3.84 0.59 12.14
CA THR A 78 -4.84 0.48 13.21
C THR A 78 -4.38 1.10 14.53
N GLY A 79 -3.08 1.35 14.70
CA GLY A 79 -2.51 1.76 15.99
C GLY A 79 -2.48 0.62 17.00
N ALA A 80 -2.41 -0.64 16.54
CA ALA A 80 -2.29 -1.80 17.42
C ALA A 80 -0.89 -1.94 18.04
N ILE A 81 0.08 -1.18 17.54
CA ILE A 81 1.45 -1.05 18.04
C ILE A 81 1.73 0.42 18.32
N GLU A 82 2.61 0.69 19.27
CA GLU A 82 2.98 2.07 19.65
C GLU A 82 3.98 2.65 18.63
N CYS A 83 3.46 3.18 17.51
CA CYS A 83 4.24 3.95 16.54
C CYS A 83 3.36 5.00 15.84
N GLU A 84 3.97 5.92 15.10
CA GLU A 84 3.21 6.82 14.22
C GLU A 84 2.41 6.02 13.19
N ARG A 85 1.10 6.29 13.10
CA ARG A 85 0.20 5.52 12.24
C ARG A 85 0.28 5.91 10.78
N ASP A 86 0.83 7.09 10.48
CA ASP A 86 0.93 7.68 9.14
C ASP A 86 2.31 7.53 8.50
N ILE A 87 3.22 6.75 9.13
CA ILE A 87 4.54 6.46 8.58
C ILE A 87 4.38 5.95 7.14
N PRO A 88 5.16 6.49 6.18
CA PRO A 88 5.08 6.08 4.79
C PRO A 88 5.54 4.62 4.64
N VAL A 89 4.72 3.79 3.99
CA VAL A 89 5.02 2.38 3.73
C VAL A 89 5.09 2.12 2.23
N ILE A 90 6.26 1.68 1.76
CA ILE A 90 6.42 1.14 0.41
C ILE A 90 6.42 -0.39 0.51
N MET A 91 5.41 -1.01 -0.07
CA MET A 91 5.33 -2.47 -0.15
C MET A 91 6.27 -3.00 -1.23
N LEU A 92 7.08 -3.99 -0.89
CA LEU A 92 7.91 -4.74 -1.80
C LEU A 92 7.14 -5.99 -2.21
N THR A 93 6.91 -6.18 -3.50
CA THR A 93 5.99 -7.22 -4.00
C THR A 93 6.67 -8.13 -5.00
N GLY A 94 6.35 -9.43 -4.98
CA GLY A 94 6.70 -10.38 -6.03
C GLY A 94 5.60 -10.53 -7.09
N ASN A 95 5.86 -11.32 -8.13
CA ASN A 95 4.91 -11.55 -9.22
C ASN A 95 3.62 -12.30 -8.80
N THR A 96 3.62 -12.96 -7.64
CA THR A 96 2.52 -13.81 -7.13
C THR A 96 1.65 -13.13 -6.07
N ASP A 97 1.71 -11.80 -5.98
CA ASP A 97 1.11 -11.03 -4.87
C ASP A 97 -0.15 -10.24 -5.24
N ARG A 98 -0.80 -10.48 -6.38
CA ARG A 98 -1.93 -9.64 -6.84
C ARG A 98 -3.03 -9.48 -5.79
N GLU A 99 -3.48 -10.58 -5.21
CA GLU A 99 -4.52 -10.59 -4.18
C GLU A 99 -4.05 -9.88 -2.90
N LEU A 100 -2.74 -9.91 -2.60
CA LEU A 100 -2.15 -9.25 -1.45
C LEU A 100 -1.96 -7.76 -1.67
N VAL A 101 -1.69 -7.32 -2.90
CA VAL A 101 -1.63 -5.92 -3.29
C VAL A 101 -2.98 -5.24 -3.02
N SER A 102 -4.08 -5.87 -3.44
CA SER A 102 -5.45 -5.41 -3.18
C SER A 102 -5.67 -5.12 -1.69
N ALA A 103 -5.32 -6.08 -0.81
CA ALA A 103 -5.43 -5.91 0.63
C ALA A 103 -4.49 -4.82 1.19
N ALA A 104 -3.24 -4.75 0.73
CA ALA A 104 -2.30 -3.69 1.11
C ALA A 104 -2.83 -2.29 0.78
N MET A 105 -3.53 -2.16 -0.35
CA MET A 105 -4.11 -0.88 -0.73
C MET A 105 -5.28 -0.47 0.13
N ALA A 106 -6.16 -1.41 0.47
CA ALA A 106 -7.26 -1.17 1.40
C ALA A 106 -6.73 -0.69 2.77
N LEU A 107 -5.54 -1.17 3.15
CA LEU A 107 -4.77 -0.73 4.32
C LEU A 107 -3.99 0.58 4.11
N ASP A 108 -4.16 1.29 3.00
CA ASP A 108 -3.43 2.51 2.68
C ASP A 108 -1.89 2.36 2.70
N ALA A 109 -1.38 1.29 2.08
CA ALA A 109 -0.01 1.29 1.55
C ALA A 109 0.21 2.52 0.66
N ASP A 110 1.34 3.20 0.83
CA ASP A 110 1.61 4.47 0.14
C ASP A 110 2.15 4.28 -1.27
N SER A 111 2.90 3.21 -1.49
CA SER A 111 3.44 2.86 -2.81
C SER A 111 3.80 1.38 -2.89
N PHE A 112 4.00 0.90 -4.12
CA PHE A 112 4.41 -0.46 -4.43
C PHE A 112 5.67 -0.47 -5.29
N LEU A 113 6.56 -1.43 -5.00
CA LEU A 113 7.74 -1.73 -5.81
C LEU A 113 7.82 -3.24 -6.07
N ALA A 114 7.75 -3.62 -7.34
CA ALA A 114 7.99 -5.00 -7.74
C ALA A 114 9.47 -5.37 -7.54
N LYS A 115 9.72 -6.57 -6.99
CA LYS A 115 11.04 -7.18 -6.94
C LYS A 115 11.41 -7.74 -8.33
N PRO A 116 12.68 -7.61 -8.79
CA PRO A 116 13.81 -6.99 -8.10
C PRO A 116 13.75 -5.45 -8.10
N VAL A 117 14.04 -4.85 -6.94
CA VAL A 117 13.95 -3.39 -6.76
C VAL A 117 15.15 -2.68 -7.38
N SER A 118 14.88 -1.76 -8.30
CA SER A 118 15.91 -0.90 -8.87
C SER A 118 16.11 0.37 -8.03
N LYS A 119 17.35 0.88 -7.99
CA LYS A 119 17.65 2.17 -7.33
C LYS A 119 16.81 3.32 -7.89
N ALA A 120 16.61 3.37 -9.20
CA ALA A 120 15.87 4.44 -9.85
C ALA A 120 14.39 4.42 -9.45
N SER A 121 13.75 3.25 -9.48
CA SER A 121 12.36 3.12 -9.03
C SER A 121 12.22 3.46 -7.54
N LEU A 122 13.13 2.97 -6.70
CA LEU A 122 13.14 3.27 -5.27
C LEU A 122 13.29 4.77 -4.99
N ALA A 123 14.27 5.43 -5.63
CA ALA A 123 14.50 6.87 -5.49
C ALA A 123 13.27 7.69 -5.91
N ASN A 124 12.63 7.32 -7.02
CA ASN A 124 11.42 8.00 -7.49
C ASN A 124 10.27 7.89 -6.49
N ARG A 125 10.05 6.71 -5.89
CA ARG A 125 8.99 6.53 -4.89
C ARG A 125 9.27 7.30 -3.61
N ILE A 126 10.50 7.22 -3.09
CA ILE A 126 10.90 7.96 -1.89
C ILE A 126 10.75 9.48 -2.11
N HIS A 127 11.17 9.99 -3.27
CA HIS A 127 11.03 11.39 -3.61
C HIS A 127 9.55 11.82 -3.62
N ALA A 128 8.70 11.07 -4.31
CA ALA A 128 7.28 11.35 -4.39
C ALA A 128 6.62 11.38 -3.01
N LEU A 129 7.00 10.45 -2.12
CA LEU A 129 6.50 10.42 -0.75
C LEU A 129 7.02 11.60 0.10
N SER A 130 8.24 12.10 -0.13
CA SER A 130 8.78 13.22 0.65
C SER A 130 7.99 14.54 0.51
N GLU A 131 7.16 14.66 -0.52
CA GLU A 131 6.44 15.91 -0.87
C GLU A 131 4.95 15.86 -0.54
N GLU A 132 4.47 14.73 -0.01
CA GLU A 132 3.02 14.49 0.18
C GLU A 132 2.57 14.69 1.62
N MET A 133 1.49 15.47 1.79
CA MET A 133 0.70 15.40 3.01
C MET A 133 -0.09 14.09 3.01
N ARG A 134 -0.01 13.37 4.13
CA ARG A 134 -0.72 12.11 4.33
C ARG A 134 -1.94 12.34 5.21
N THR A 135 -3.03 11.70 4.82
CA THR A 135 -4.21 11.50 5.65
C THR A 135 -4.39 10.01 5.82
N ILE A 136 -4.57 9.57 7.07
CA ILE A 136 -4.95 8.20 7.39
C ILE A 136 -6.44 8.15 7.73
N LYS A 137 -7.09 7.03 7.40
CA LYS A 137 -8.47 6.75 7.75
C LYS A 137 -8.60 6.51 9.27
N PRO A 138 -9.83 6.57 9.81
CA PRO A 138 -10.11 6.05 11.15
C PRO A 138 -9.61 4.61 11.31
N ALA A 139 -9.20 4.24 12.53
CA ALA A 139 -8.64 2.91 12.81
C ALA A 139 -9.62 1.77 12.45
N ASP A 140 -10.92 2.00 12.69
CA ASP A 140 -11.98 1.02 12.43
C ASP A 140 -12.10 0.62 10.95
N ASP A 141 -11.84 1.55 10.03
CA ASP A 141 -11.84 1.27 8.59
C ASP A 141 -10.77 0.22 8.25
N TYR A 142 -9.58 0.34 8.84
CA TYR A 142 -8.49 -0.63 8.65
C TYR A 142 -8.77 -1.97 9.32
N LEU A 143 -9.43 -1.97 10.49
CA LEU A 143 -9.82 -3.21 11.18
C LEU A 143 -10.74 -4.05 10.30
N SER A 144 -11.63 -3.42 9.54
CA SER A 144 -12.60 -4.08 8.65
C SER A 144 -11.97 -4.79 7.44
N VAL A 145 -10.71 -4.49 7.09
CA VAL A 145 -10.02 -5.10 5.95
C VAL A 145 -9.69 -6.57 6.24
N ASP A 146 -10.29 -7.49 5.50
CA ASP A 146 -10.01 -8.93 5.61
C ASP A 146 -8.72 -9.32 4.88
N ILE A 147 -7.61 -9.30 5.62
CA ILE A 147 -6.31 -9.80 5.14
C ILE A 147 -6.24 -11.33 5.14
N GLY A 148 -7.07 -12.02 5.94
CA GLY A 148 -7.04 -13.48 6.07
C GLY A 148 -7.48 -14.17 4.79
N SER A 149 -8.54 -13.67 4.15
CA SER A 149 -9.01 -14.19 2.86
C SER A 149 -7.99 -13.96 1.75
N ALA A 150 -7.34 -12.80 1.70
CA ALA A 150 -6.30 -12.51 0.71
C ALA A 150 -5.10 -13.49 0.84
N LEU A 151 -4.69 -13.79 2.08
CA LEU A 151 -3.62 -14.76 2.35
C LEU A 151 -3.99 -16.19 1.95
N ARG A 152 -5.26 -16.61 2.19
CA ARG A 152 -5.77 -17.93 1.78
C ARG A 152 -5.82 -18.10 0.26
N LEU A 153 -6.30 -17.07 -0.47
CA LEU A 153 -6.36 -17.08 -1.92
C LEU A 153 -4.98 -17.31 -2.55
N LYS A 154 -3.94 -16.67 -2.00
CA LYS A 154 -2.57 -16.88 -2.45
C LYS A 154 -2.08 -18.33 -2.26
N THR A 155 -2.46 -18.99 -1.16
CA THR A 155 -2.05 -20.38 -0.88
C THR A 155 -2.79 -21.45 -1.71
N GLY A 156 -3.70 -21.07 -2.62
CA GLY A 156 -4.32 -21.99 -3.57
C GLY A 156 -5.54 -22.76 -3.04
N ASN A 157 -6.01 -22.49 -1.82
CA ASN A 157 -7.27 -23.05 -1.33
C ASN A 157 -8.46 -22.29 -1.93
N LYS A 158 -8.91 -22.76 -3.09
CA LYS A 158 -10.05 -22.21 -3.87
C LYS A 158 -11.43 -22.47 -3.24
N GLU A 159 -11.51 -23.16 -2.10
CA GLU A 159 -12.80 -23.52 -1.47
C GLU A 159 -13.37 -22.43 -0.54
N ASP A 160 -12.55 -21.49 -0.07
CA ASP A 160 -13.03 -20.32 0.65
C ASP A 160 -13.34 -19.20 -0.34
N LYS A 161 -14.54 -19.24 -0.93
CA LYS A 161 -15.13 -18.02 -1.46
C LYS A 161 -15.16 -16.99 -0.32
N PRO A 162 -14.81 -15.72 -0.56
CA PRO A 162 -14.99 -14.70 0.46
C PRO A 162 -16.42 -14.77 0.97
N VAL A 163 -16.61 -14.73 2.30
CA VAL A 163 -17.90 -14.35 2.85
C VAL A 163 -18.12 -12.96 2.29
N THR A 164 -19.03 -12.88 1.33
CA THR A 164 -19.39 -11.65 0.64
C THR A 164 -19.81 -10.65 1.70
N GLY A 165 -18.96 -9.67 2.02
CA GLY A 165 -19.46 -8.37 2.41
C GLY A 165 -20.46 -7.98 1.32
N LYS A 166 -21.73 -7.82 1.69
CA LYS A 166 -22.90 -7.65 0.82
C LYS A 166 -22.56 -7.65 -0.66
N VAL A 167 -22.90 -8.73 -1.37
CA VAL A 167 -23.16 -8.61 -2.81
C VAL A 167 -24.27 -7.58 -2.94
N ILE A 168 -23.89 -6.32 -3.19
CA ILE A 168 -24.78 -5.36 -3.81
C ILE A 168 -24.98 -6.00 -5.19
N LYS A 169 -26.12 -6.69 -5.32
CA LYS A 169 -26.64 -7.07 -6.63
C LYS A 169 -26.57 -5.82 -7.48
N ASP A 170 -26.13 -5.96 -8.73
CA ASP A 170 -26.33 -4.99 -9.78
C ASP A 170 -27.81 -4.54 -9.73
N ASP A 171 -28.06 -3.48 -8.98
CA ASP A 171 -29.23 -2.66 -9.16
C ASP A 171 -28.84 -1.81 -10.36
N GLU A 172 -29.56 -1.94 -11.47
CA GLU A 172 -29.43 -1.09 -12.66
C GLU A 172 -29.88 0.37 -12.35
N SER A 173 -29.48 0.87 -11.20
CA SER A 173 -29.58 2.25 -10.78
C SER A 173 -28.52 3.04 -11.56
N VAL A 174 -29.01 3.89 -12.45
CA VAL A 174 -28.32 4.92 -13.23
C VAL A 174 -26.93 5.28 -12.66
N LYS A 175 -25.86 4.76 -13.26
CA LYS A 175 -24.47 5.16 -12.95
C LYS A 175 -24.39 6.68 -13.12
N LYS A 176 -24.18 7.40 -12.02
CA LYS A 176 -24.10 8.87 -12.05
C LYS A 176 -22.70 9.30 -12.44
N GLY A 177 -22.60 10.22 -13.39
CA GLY A 177 -21.36 10.92 -13.70
C GLY A 177 -20.63 10.46 -14.95
N ARG A 178 -19.46 11.06 -15.18
CA ARG A 178 -18.64 10.88 -16.39
C ARG A 178 -17.59 9.80 -16.19
N ARG A 179 -17.37 8.99 -17.22
CA ARG A 179 -16.40 7.89 -17.20
C ARG A 179 -15.08 8.29 -17.87
N TYR A 180 -13.97 8.10 -17.17
CA TYR A 180 -12.62 8.31 -17.71
C TYR A 180 -11.78 7.03 -17.68
N PRO A 181 -10.89 6.81 -18.68
CA PRO A 181 -9.79 5.88 -18.51
C PRO A 181 -8.97 6.27 -17.27
N ARG A 182 -8.45 5.27 -16.55
CA ARG A 182 -7.65 5.50 -15.33
C ARG A 182 -6.47 6.46 -15.53
N SER A 183 -5.82 6.43 -16.70
CA SER A 183 -4.70 7.32 -17.04
C SER A 183 -5.12 8.78 -17.22
N ASP A 184 -6.37 9.00 -17.60
CA ASP A 184 -6.87 10.28 -18.13
C ASP A 184 -7.87 10.95 -17.18
N VAL A 185 -8.17 10.32 -16.03
CA VAL A 185 -9.04 10.92 -15.02
C VAL A 185 -8.46 12.27 -14.55
N PRO A 186 -9.23 13.36 -14.61
CA PRO A 186 -8.74 14.68 -14.21
C PRO A 186 -8.49 14.77 -12.70
N ILE A 187 -7.40 15.44 -12.31
CA ILE A 187 -7.17 15.79 -10.91
C ILE A 187 -8.23 16.80 -10.47
N GLY A 188 -8.79 16.62 -9.28
CA GLY A 188 -9.88 17.43 -8.72
C GLY A 188 -11.26 16.76 -8.84
N SER A 189 -11.40 15.75 -9.71
CA SER A 189 -12.67 15.04 -9.89
C SER A 189 -13.08 14.28 -8.62
N ILE A 190 -14.37 14.19 -8.33
CA ILE A 190 -14.92 13.43 -7.20
C ILE A 190 -15.39 12.06 -7.71
N VAL A 191 -14.95 10.97 -7.08
CA VAL A 191 -15.36 9.60 -7.44
C VAL A 191 -16.86 9.41 -7.17
N SER A 192 -17.64 9.11 -8.20
CA SER A 192 -19.10 8.94 -8.10
C SER A 192 -19.54 7.50 -7.86
N GLU A 193 -18.65 6.53 -8.08
CA GLU A 193 -18.91 5.11 -7.82
C GLU A 193 -17.69 4.50 -7.11
N PRO A 194 -17.88 3.69 -6.06
CA PRO A 194 -16.76 3.02 -5.42
C PRO A 194 -15.95 2.21 -6.44
N ILE A 195 -14.63 2.36 -6.38
CA ILE A 195 -13.71 1.55 -7.19
C ILE A 195 -13.38 0.31 -6.38
N TYR A 196 -13.52 -0.86 -6.99
CA TYR A 196 -13.22 -2.14 -6.36
C TYR A 196 -11.94 -2.74 -6.92
N THR A 197 -11.26 -3.52 -6.09
CA THR A 197 -10.16 -4.40 -6.51
C THR A 197 -10.69 -5.63 -7.24
N SER A 198 -9.80 -6.38 -7.89
CA SER A 198 -10.17 -7.65 -8.56
C SER A 198 -10.82 -8.68 -7.62
N THR A 199 -10.58 -8.56 -6.31
CA THR A 199 -11.14 -9.43 -5.26
C THR A 199 -12.46 -8.91 -4.68
N GLY A 200 -12.98 -7.79 -5.18
CA GLY A 200 -14.27 -7.20 -4.74
C GLY A 200 -14.18 -6.33 -3.48
N GLN A 201 -12.97 -5.98 -3.02
CA GLN A 201 -12.81 -5.04 -1.90
C GLN A 201 -12.88 -3.61 -2.40
N VAL A 202 -13.50 -2.71 -1.62
CA VAL A 202 -13.51 -1.27 -1.96
C VAL A 202 -12.09 -0.73 -1.88
N LEU A 203 -11.59 -0.28 -3.01
CA LEU A 203 -10.29 0.36 -3.15
C LEU A 203 -10.37 1.87 -2.89
N ILE A 204 -11.35 2.52 -3.48
CA ILE A 204 -11.62 3.95 -3.34
C ILE A 204 -13.12 4.09 -3.14
N GLY A 205 -13.51 4.75 -2.06
CA GLY A 205 -14.92 5.02 -1.77
C GLY A 205 -15.51 6.09 -2.70
N GLU A 206 -16.83 6.11 -2.77
CA GLU A 206 -17.59 7.23 -3.33
C GLU A 206 -17.29 8.53 -2.55
N GLY A 207 -17.31 9.68 -3.24
CA GLY A 207 -17.04 11.00 -2.66
C GLY A 207 -15.55 11.34 -2.50
N VAL A 208 -14.64 10.42 -2.87
CA VAL A 208 -13.19 10.66 -2.75
C VAL A 208 -12.70 11.56 -3.90
N VAL A 209 -11.96 12.61 -3.58
CA VAL A 209 -11.32 13.49 -4.56
C VAL A 209 -10.10 12.81 -5.20
N ILE A 210 -10.07 12.75 -6.52
CA ILE A 210 -8.91 12.34 -7.32
C ILE A 210 -7.82 13.40 -7.22
N ASN A 211 -6.87 13.20 -6.30
CA ASN A 211 -5.65 14.01 -6.21
C ASN A 211 -4.47 13.33 -6.92
N ALA A 212 -3.35 14.04 -7.03
CA ALA A 212 -2.14 13.53 -7.69
C ALA A 212 -1.63 12.21 -7.06
N ARG A 213 -1.74 12.07 -5.73
CA ARG A 213 -1.35 10.85 -4.99
C ARG A 213 -2.22 9.67 -5.38
N LEU A 214 -3.54 9.86 -5.39
CA LEU A 214 -4.48 8.81 -5.76
C LEU A 214 -4.31 8.39 -7.21
N LYS A 215 -4.14 9.36 -8.12
CA LYS A 215 -3.87 9.09 -9.54
C LYS A 215 -2.59 8.25 -9.73
N ARG A 216 -1.51 8.59 -9.04
CA ARG A 216 -0.26 7.81 -9.09
C ARG A 216 -0.44 6.41 -8.51
N LYS A 217 -1.14 6.27 -7.38
CA LYS A 217 -1.43 4.96 -6.77
C LYS A 217 -2.24 4.06 -7.72
N LEU A 218 -3.20 4.65 -8.44
CA LEU A 218 -3.94 3.99 -9.51
C LEU A 218 -3.03 3.57 -10.68
N GLU A 219 -2.02 4.35 -11.05
CA GLU A 219 -1.03 3.98 -12.07
C GLU A 219 -0.11 2.84 -11.64
N GLU A 220 0.36 2.88 -10.39
CA GLU A 220 1.19 1.83 -9.81
C GLU A 220 0.48 0.48 -9.83
N LEU A 221 -0.84 0.45 -9.63
CA LEU A 221 -1.61 -0.79 -9.62
C LEU A 221 -1.51 -1.61 -10.90
N ALA A 222 -1.52 -0.93 -12.05
CA ALA A 222 -1.42 -1.62 -13.33
C ALA A 222 -0.07 -2.34 -13.48
N THR A 223 0.98 -1.83 -12.82
CA THR A 223 2.31 -2.45 -12.83
C THR A 223 2.40 -3.70 -11.96
N VAL A 224 1.48 -3.86 -10.99
CA VAL A 224 1.41 -5.00 -10.06
C VAL A 224 0.22 -5.92 -10.34
N GLY A 225 -0.44 -5.77 -11.49
CA GLY A 225 -1.41 -6.73 -12.01
C GLY A 225 -2.88 -6.49 -11.64
N GLU A 226 -3.19 -5.39 -10.97
CA GLU A 226 -4.58 -4.92 -10.77
C GLU A 226 -4.99 -4.01 -11.93
N ASN A 227 -6.03 -4.42 -12.67
CA ASN A 227 -6.44 -3.71 -13.88
C ASN A 227 -7.74 -2.93 -13.66
N ILE A 228 -7.60 -1.69 -13.20
CA ILE A 228 -8.71 -0.73 -13.15
C ILE A 228 -8.77 -0.02 -14.49
N GLY A 229 -9.73 -0.41 -15.33
CA GLY A 229 -9.87 0.17 -16.67
C GLY A 229 -10.44 1.60 -16.66
N PHE A 230 -11.46 1.84 -15.84
CA PHE A 230 -12.22 3.09 -15.87
C PHE A 230 -12.59 3.56 -14.46
N ILE A 231 -12.76 4.87 -14.33
CA ILE A 231 -13.21 5.55 -13.11
C ILE A 231 -14.42 6.39 -13.45
N TRP A 232 -15.46 6.33 -12.61
CA TRP A 232 -16.64 7.19 -12.68
C TRP A 232 -16.45 8.36 -11.73
N VAL A 233 -16.69 9.57 -12.24
CA VAL A 233 -16.58 10.81 -11.46
C VAL A 233 -17.84 11.65 -11.60
N GLU A 234 -18.16 12.47 -10.60
CA GLU A 234 -19.30 13.38 -10.63
C GLU A 234 -19.24 14.33 -11.85
N GLU A 235 -20.40 14.72 -12.37
CA GLU A 235 -20.49 15.81 -13.34
C GLU A 235 -20.51 17.14 -12.58
N ASP A 236 -19.70 18.11 -13.03
CA ASP A 236 -19.72 19.49 -12.55
C ASP A 236 -21.09 20.18 -12.76
#